data_AF-A0A9X1U4T2-F1
#
_entry.id   AF-A0A9X1U4T2-F1
#
_cell.length_a   1.000
_cell.length_b   1.000
_cell.length_c   1.000
_cell.angle_alpha   90.00
_cell.angle_beta   90.00
_cell.angle_gamma   90.00
#
_symmetry.space_group_name_H-M   'P 1'
#
loop_
_entity.id
_entity.type
_entity.pdbx_description
1 polymer ?
#
loop_
_entity_poly.entity_id
_entity_poly.type
_entity_poly.pdbx_seq_one_letter_code
_entity_poly.pdbx_strand_id
1 'polypeptide(L)'
;MRKTLILILGLTILQLNFSCKTQYSVIELNNNFTTEQVADLKLISDFFKNQMCLNMDSDFKTCYQRIPHEYLEAIGEGFWTNIDFEKQKKLYEQISKSTFDEIWMFCKSTEYKTGKETKSLCANPIGKYYEYLVDLGKQNPKIEEYAHWVNASGDFNPLQMLDSKISKNKKYFDLNDRNIQLILAIHYLSLNDQAKRNEKWITE
;
A
#
# COMPACT_ATOMS: atom_id res chain seq x y z
N MET A 1 38.39 -36.71 19.80
CA MET A 1 38.11 -35.95 18.54
C MET A 1 36.68 -36.12 18.04
N ARG A 2 36.09 -37.33 18.09
CA ARG A 2 34.72 -37.60 17.59
C ARG A 2 33.60 -36.84 18.32
N LYS A 3 33.75 -36.55 19.62
CA LYS A 3 32.77 -35.78 20.41
C LYS A 3 32.85 -34.27 20.17
N THR A 4 34.02 -33.75 19.82
CA THR A 4 34.25 -32.33 19.51
C THR A 4 33.70 -31.95 18.14
N LEU A 5 33.75 -32.87 17.15
CA LEU A 5 33.12 -32.66 15.83
C LEU A 5 31.59 -32.57 15.90
N ILE A 6 30.96 -33.35 16.80
CA ILE A 6 29.49 -33.37 16.95
C ILE A 6 28.98 -32.05 17.55
N LEU A 7 29.73 -31.43 18.46
CA LEU A 7 29.39 -30.11 19.01
C LEU A 7 29.51 -29.00 17.96
N ILE A 8 30.53 -29.06 17.09
CA ILE A 8 30.74 -28.06 16.03
C ILE A 8 29.67 -28.19 14.94
N LEU A 9 29.28 -29.41 14.54
CA LEU A 9 28.17 -29.62 13.59
C LEU A 9 26.81 -29.22 14.17
N GLY A 10 26.58 -29.40 15.47
CA GLY A 10 25.34 -29.00 16.14
C GLY A 10 25.18 -27.47 16.23
N LEU A 11 26.28 -26.73 16.38
CA LEU A 11 26.29 -25.26 16.44
C LEU A 11 26.12 -24.60 15.07
N THR A 12 26.57 -25.24 13.99
CA THR A 12 26.38 -24.72 12.62
C THR A 12 24.95 -24.91 12.08
N ILE A 13 24.20 -25.90 12.58
CA ILE A 13 22.81 -26.14 12.15
C ILE A 13 21.82 -25.18 12.83
N LEU A 14 22.17 -24.61 14.00
CA LEU A 14 21.30 -23.68 14.73
C LEU A 14 21.31 -22.24 14.18
N GLN A 15 22.30 -21.90 13.35
CA GLN A 15 22.41 -20.58 12.69
C GLN A 15 21.69 -20.51 11.34
N LEU A 16 21.06 -21.61 10.88
CA LEU A 16 20.20 -21.64 9.70
C LEU A 16 18.73 -21.29 10.01
N ASN A 17 18.49 -20.56 11.10
CA ASN A 17 17.32 -19.69 11.18
C ASN A 17 17.57 -18.47 10.27
N PHE A 18 17.76 -18.72 8.97
CA PHE A 18 17.32 -17.76 7.98
C PHE A 18 15.84 -17.59 8.25
N SER A 19 15.51 -16.52 8.97
CA SER A 19 14.18 -15.94 8.96
C SER A 19 13.74 -15.99 7.50
N CYS A 20 12.75 -16.84 7.20
CA CYS A 20 12.07 -16.83 5.93
C CYS A 20 11.53 -15.42 5.75
N LYS A 21 12.34 -14.53 5.19
CA LYS A 21 11.88 -13.29 4.59
C LYS A 21 10.84 -13.78 3.60
N THR A 22 9.58 -13.53 3.95
CA THR A 22 8.43 -13.92 3.15
C THR A 22 8.73 -13.50 1.73
N GLN A 23 9.02 -14.50 0.89
CA GLN A 23 9.27 -14.29 -0.52
C GLN A 23 7.95 -13.74 -1.05
N TYR A 24 7.94 -12.46 -1.41
CA TYR A 24 6.82 -11.80 -2.06
C TYR A 24 6.36 -12.68 -3.24
N SER A 25 5.13 -12.53 -3.74
CA SER A 25 4.87 -12.93 -5.13
C SER A 25 5.71 -12.00 -6.01
N VAL A 26 6.98 -12.38 -6.16
CA VAL A 26 8.06 -11.57 -6.70
C VAL A 26 7.82 -11.31 -8.18
N ILE A 27 7.03 -12.13 -8.87
CA ILE A 27 6.95 -12.15 -10.32
C ILE A 27 6.32 -10.86 -10.85
N GLU A 28 5.09 -10.53 -10.45
CA GLU A 28 4.39 -9.34 -10.96
C GLU A 28 5.11 -8.04 -10.57
N LEU A 29 5.63 -7.98 -9.33
CA LEU A 29 6.37 -6.81 -8.85
C LEU A 29 7.73 -6.65 -9.53
N ASN A 30 8.52 -7.72 -9.68
CA ASN A 30 9.82 -7.63 -10.34
C ASN A 30 9.72 -7.45 -11.85
N ASN A 31 8.59 -7.82 -12.47
CA ASN A 31 8.36 -7.55 -13.88
C ASN A 31 8.14 -6.05 -14.15
N ASN A 32 7.62 -5.32 -13.16
CA ASN A 32 7.26 -3.91 -13.30
C ASN A 32 8.32 -2.98 -12.64
N PHE A 33 8.85 -3.37 -11.49
CA PHE A 33 9.67 -2.51 -10.64
C PHE A 33 11.13 -2.98 -10.52
N THR A 34 12.04 -2.03 -10.32
CA THR A 34 13.44 -2.32 -9.99
C THR A 34 13.55 -2.89 -8.57
N THR A 35 14.68 -3.53 -8.24
CA THR A 35 14.93 -4.05 -6.89
C THR A 35 14.82 -2.98 -5.80
N GLU A 36 15.28 -1.76 -6.09
CA GLU A 36 15.14 -0.60 -5.18
C GLU A 36 13.67 -0.22 -5.00
N GLN A 37 12.92 -0.11 -6.10
CA GLN A 37 11.49 0.19 -6.06
C GLN A 37 10.70 -0.88 -5.29
N VAL A 38 11.04 -2.16 -5.45
CA VAL A 38 10.43 -3.25 -4.68
C VAL A 38 10.71 -3.12 -3.18
N ALA A 39 11.91 -2.68 -2.79
CA ALA A 39 12.22 -2.41 -1.40
C ALA A 39 11.39 -1.25 -0.83
N ASP A 40 11.21 -0.18 -1.60
CA ASP A 40 10.36 0.96 -1.23
C ASP A 40 8.88 0.57 -1.13
N LEU A 41 8.34 -0.23 -2.06
CA LEU A 41 6.97 -0.75 -2.02
C LEU A 41 6.73 -1.63 -0.78
N LYS A 42 7.76 -2.36 -0.35
CA LYS A 42 7.72 -3.09 0.92
C LYS A 42 7.67 -2.13 2.11
N LEU A 43 8.46 -1.05 2.11
CA LEU A 43 8.40 -0.02 3.16
C LEU A 43 7.00 0.61 3.25
N ILE A 44 6.37 0.90 2.11
CA ILE A 44 4.99 1.41 2.04
C ILE A 44 4.01 0.43 2.67
N SER A 45 4.08 -0.85 2.29
CA SER A 45 3.20 -1.90 2.81
C SER A 45 3.38 -2.12 4.32
N ASP A 46 4.63 -2.14 4.79
CA ASP A 46 4.95 -2.31 6.20
C ASP A 46 4.51 -1.12 7.05
N PHE A 47 4.69 0.11 6.55
CA PHE A 47 4.19 1.33 7.19
C PHE A 47 2.68 1.27 7.36
N PHE A 48 1.95 1.01 6.27
CA PHE A 48 0.48 0.96 6.32
C PHE A 48 -0.01 -0.12 7.29
N LYS A 49 0.58 -1.32 7.23
CA LYS A 49 0.30 -2.39 8.20
C LYS A 49 0.52 -1.90 9.63
N ASN A 50 1.66 -1.26 9.92
CA ASN A 50 1.96 -0.77 11.26
C ASN A 50 0.92 0.24 11.77
N GLN A 51 0.48 1.17 10.92
CA GLN A 51 -0.57 2.15 11.25
C GLN A 51 -1.92 1.48 11.52
N MET A 52 -2.32 0.54 10.67
CA MET A 52 -3.54 -0.25 10.81
C MET A 52 -3.52 -1.14 12.07
N CYS A 53 -2.39 -1.77 12.36
CA CYS A 53 -2.23 -2.68 13.51
C CYS A 53 -2.05 -1.95 14.85
N LEU A 54 -2.05 -0.61 14.88
CA LEU A 54 -1.75 0.18 16.08
C LEU A 54 -0.42 -0.24 16.75
N ASN A 55 0.60 -0.56 15.94
CA ASN A 55 1.90 -1.09 16.38
C ASN A 55 1.86 -2.45 17.11
N MET A 56 0.74 -3.19 17.06
CA MET A 56 0.69 -4.56 17.56
C MET A 56 1.40 -5.53 16.60
N ASP A 57 2.06 -6.54 17.15
CA ASP A 57 2.63 -7.63 16.36
C ASP A 57 1.52 -8.60 15.94
N SER A 58 0.91 -8.30 14.78
CA SER A 58 -0.15 -9.10 14.16
C SER A 58 0.01 -9.07 12.65
N ASP A 59 -0.53 -10.06 11.95
CA ASP A 59 -0.53 -10.11 10.50
C ASP A 59 -1.52 -9.11 9.88
N PHE A 60 -1.31 -8.77 8.61
CA PHE A 60 -2.12 -7.79 7.88
C PHE A 60 -3.61 -8.12 7.92
N LYS A 61 -3.97 -9.37 7.61
CA LYS A 61 -5.36 -9.82 7.51
C LYS A 61 -6.07 -9.65 8.86
N THR A 62 -5.44 -10.08 9.93
CA THR A 62 -5.98 -9.95 11.29
C THR A 62 -6.16 -8.48 11.68
N CYS A 63 -5.18 -7.62 11.42
CA CYS A 63 -5.31 -6.20 11.69
C CYS A 63 -6.42 -5.55 10.86
N TYR A 64 -6.49 -5.86 9.57
CA TYR A 64 -7.51 -5.33 8.68
C TYR A 64 -8.92 -5.73 9.14
N GLN A 65 -9.11 -6.99 9.51
CA GLN A 65 -10.41 -7.51 9.97
C GLN A 65 -10.83 -7.01 11.37
N ARG A 66 -9.91 -6.47 12.17
CA ARG A 66 -10.21 -5.86 13.47
C ARG A 66 -10.71 -4.43 13.36
N ILE A 67 -10.47 -3.75 12.24
CA ILE A 67 -11.01 -2.41 12.02
C ILE A 67 -12.55 -2.52 11.94
N PRO A 68 -13.29 -1.66 12.63
CA PRO A 68 -14.75 -1.63 12.55
C PRO A 68 -15.21 -0.93 11.26
N HIS A 69 -14.85 -1.48 10.09
CA HIS A 69 -15.07 -0.86 8.78
C HIS A 69 -16.53 -0.48 8.54
N GLU A 70 -17.46 -1.41 8.78
CA GLU A 70 -18.90 -1.16 8.57
C GLU A 70 -19.42 0.02 9.40
N TYR A 71 -18.96 0.15 10.66
CA TYR A 71 -19.34 1.25 11.52
C TYR A 71 -18.78 2.57 11.01
N LEU A 72 -17.48 2.60 10.66
CA LEU A 72 -16.81 3.78 10.13
C LEU A 72 -17.45 4.25 8.82
N GLU A 73 -17.68 3.33 7.88
CA GLU A 73 -18.40 3.62 6.63
C GLU A 73 -19.81 4.16 6.89
N ALA A 74 -20.55 3.61 7.85
CA ALA A 74 -21.91 4.06 8.17
C ALA A 74 -21.97 5.48 8.75
N ILE A 75 -20.93 5.93 9.47
CA ILE A 75 -20.83 7.31 9.97
C ILE A 75 -20.13 8.26 8.98
N GLY A 76 -19.77 7.76 7.79
CA GLY A 76 -19.09 8.54 6.76
C GLY A 76 -17.61 8.81 7.06
N GLU A 77 -17.00 8.06 7.98
CA GLU A 77 -15.58 8.16 8.31
C GLU A 77 -14.81 7.02 7.64
N GLY A 78 -13.73 7.36 6.94
CA GLY A 78 -12.80 6.34 6.45
C GLY A 78 -11.78 6.00 7.52
N PHE A 79 -11.52 4.71 7.77
CA PHE A 79 -10.48 4.33 8.75
C PHE A 79 -9.10 4.89 8.41
N TRP A 80 -8.84 5.15 7.12
CA TRP A 80 -7.60 5.77 6.65
C TRP A 80 -7.34 7.13 7.30
N THR A 81 -8.37 7.84 7.77
CA THR A 81 -8.22 9.12 8.47
C THR A 81 -7.54 9.02 9.84
N ASN A 82 -7.40 7.80 10.37
CA ASN A 82 -6.66 7.48 11.60
C ASN A 82 -5.15 7.27 11.37
N ILE A 83 -4.71 7.21 10.11
CA ILE A 83 -3.29 7.09 9.76
C ILE A 83 -2.60 8.41 10.09
N ASP A 84 -1.48 8.34 10.82
CA ASP A 84 -0.69 9.52 11.20
C ASP A 84 -0.07 10.17 9.96
N PHE A 85 -0.62 11.31 9.56
CA PHE A 85 -0.21 12.01 8.34
C PHE A 85 1.22 12.54 8.39
N GLU A 86 1.71 12.96 9.57
CA GLU A 86 3.09 13.41 9.71
C GLU A 86 4.07 12.25 9.54
N LYS A 87 3.74 11.07 10.04
CA LYS A 87 4.54 9.87 9.77
C LYS A 87 4.45 9.41 8.32
N GLN A 88 3.28 9.56 7.69
CA GLN A 88 3.11 9.26 6.27
C GLN A 88 3.96 10.19 5.38
N LYS A 89 4.07 11.48 5.70
CA LYS A 89 5.00 12.37 5.00
C LYS A 89 6.45 11.94 5.15
N LYS A 90 6.86 11.50 6.34
CA LYS A 90 8.21 10.93 6.57
C LYS A 90 8.44 9.64 5.78
N LEU A 91 7.42 8.81 5.57
CA LEU A 91 7.52 7.66 4.67
C LEU A 91 7.87 8.11 3.24
N TYR A 92 7.22 9.16 2.74
CA TYR A 92 7.52 9.69 1.40
C TYR A 92 8.95 10.22 1.26
N GLU A 93 9.52 10.76 2.34
CA GLU A 93 10.93 11.18 2.38
C GLU A 93 11.92 10.00 2.44
N GLN A 94 11.46 8.81 2.87
CA GLN A 94 12.31 7.62 3.01
C GLN A 94 12.36 6.78 1.74
N ILE A 95 11.29 6.77 0.93
CA ILE A 95 11.29 6.08 -0.35
C ILE A 95 12.01 6.93 -1.41
N SER A 96 12.56 6.28 -2.43
CA SER A 96 13.18 7.00 -3.54
C SER A 96 12.14 7.86 -4.27
N LYS A 97 12.57 9.03 -4.76
CA LYS A 97 11.74 9.88 -5.62
C LYS A 97 11.24 9.09 -6.84
N SER A 98 12.09 8.24 -7.40
CA SER A 98 11.70 7.34 -8.49
C SER A 98 10.54 6.43 -8.09
N THR A 99 10.50 5.84 -6.90
CA THR A 99 9.34 5.03 -6.49
C THR A 99 8.10 5.90 -6.30
N PHE A 100 8.24 7.04 -5.64
CA PHE A 100 7.13 7.95 -5.42
C PHE A 100 6.47 8.35 -6.75
N ASP A 101 7.27 8.78 -7.71
CA ASP A 101 6.80 9.24 -9.02
C ASP A 101 6.13 8.13 -9.83
N GLU A 102 6.44 6.84 -9.61
CA GLU A 102 5.80 5.73 -10.32
C GLU A 102 4.40 5.38 -9.80
N ILE A 103 4.03 5.90 -8.63
CA ILE A 103 2.75 5.63 -7.97
C ILE A 103 1.89 6.89 -7.97
N TRP A 104 2.50 8.01 -7.58
CA TRP A 104 1.82 9.25 -7.28
C TRP A 104 2.41 10.41 -8.07
N MET A 105 1.59 11.44 -8.22
CA MET A 105 2.04 12.76 -8.63
C MET A 105 1.33 13.82 -7.81
N PHE A 106 1.93 14.99 -7.68
CA PHE A 106 1.23 16.13 -7.13
C PHE A 106 0.37 16.81 -8.18
N CYS A 107 -0.89 17.04 -7.83
CA CYS A 107 -1.87 17.70 -8.65
C CYS A 107 -2.43 18.92 -7.93
N LYS A 108 -3.01 19.82 -8.73
CA LYS A 108 -3.71 21.00 -8.23
C LYS A 108 -5.17 20.64 -7.98
N SER A 109 -5.63 20.83 -6.75
CA SER A 109 -7.05 20.80 -6.40
C SER A 109 -7.57 22.21 -6.20
N THR A 110 -8.76 22.50 -6.71
CA THR A 110 -9.40 23.82 -6.59
C THR A 110 -10.75 23.66 -5.90
N GLU A 111 -10.89 24.27 -4.72
CA GLU A 111 -12.15 24.27 -3.99
C GLU A 111 -13.21 25.10 -4.73
N TYR A 112 -14.33 24.47 -5.11
CA TYR A 112 -15.38 25.10 -5.93
C TYR A 112 -15.91 26.42 -5.35
N LYS A 113 -16.11 26.48 -4.02
CA LYS A 113 -16.75 27.65 -3.37
C LYS A 113 -15.81 28.84 -3.19
N THR A 114 -14.53 28.58 -2.91
CA THR A 114 -13.56 29.62 -2.52
C THR A 114 -12.54 29.91 -3.62
N GLY A 115 -12.42 29.02 -4.60
CA GLY A 115 -11.33 29.03 -5.59
C GLY A 115 -9.97 28.71 -4.99
N LYS A 116 -9.91 28.29 -3.71
CA LYS A 116 -8.63 27.98 -3.04
C LYS A 116 -7.94 26.82 -3.75
N GLU A 117 -6.71 27.06 -4.18
CA GLU A 117 -5.87 26.05 -4.81
C GLU A 117 -4.95 25.37 -3.78
N THR A 118 -5.04 24.05 -3.69
CA THR A 118 -4.22 23.22 -2.80
C THR A 118 -3.44 22.17 -3.58
N LYS A 119 -2.32 21.76 -2.99
CA LYS A 119 -1.56 20.59 -3.43
C LYS A 119 -2.31 19.34 -2.98
N SER A 120 -2.52 18.42 -3.91
CA SER A 120 -3.16 17.13 -3.66
C SER A 120 -2.31 16.01 -4.25
N LEU A 121 -2.44 14.81 -3.70
CA LEU A 121 -1.80 13.62 -4.22
C LEU A 121 -2.77 12.93 -5.19
N CYS A 122 -2.35 12.75 -6.44
CA CYS A 122 -3.10 12.04 -7.48
C CYS A 122 -2.37 10.76 -7.87
N ALA A 123 -3.06 9.86 -8.56
CA ALA A 123 -2.43 8.69 -9.18
C ALA A 123 -1.57 9.15 -10.37
N ASN A 124 -0.41 8.52 -10.58
CA ASN A 124 0.30 8.68 -11.85
C ASN A 124 -0.24 7.66 -12.88
N PRO A 125 -0.99 8.09 -13.92
CA PRO A 125 -1.61 7.18 -14.88
C PRO A 125 -0.61 6.55 -15.86
N ILE A 126 0.62 7.06 -15.93
CA ILE A 126 1.69 6.51 -16.78
C ILE A 126 2.83 5.90 -15.96
N GLY A 127 2.65 5.79 -14.65
CA GLY A 127 3.63 5.19 -13.75
C GLY A 127 3.51 3.66 -13.70
N LYS A 128 4.60 2.99 -13.32
CA LYS A 128 4.68 1.54 -13.20
C LYS A 128 3.65 0.93 -12.25
N TYR A 129 3.14 1.70 -11.28
CA TYR A 129 2.06 1.19 -10.44
C TYR A 129 0.78 0.94 -11.23
N TYR A 130 0.45 1.81 -12.18
CA TYR A 130 -0.67 1.57 -13.07
C TYR A 130 -0.43 0.34 -13.96
N GLU A 131 0.76 0.19 -14.54
CA GLU A 131 1.14 -0.99 -15.33
C GLU A 131 1.02 -2.29 -14.52
N TYR A 132 1.51 -2.27 -13.27
CA TYR A 132 1.37 -3.36 -12.33
C TYR A 132 -0.10 -3.72 -12.03
N LEU A 133 -0.97 -2.73 -11.87
CA LEU A 133 -2.41 -2.97 -11.68
C LEU A 133 -3.04 -3.61 -12.93
N VAL A 134 -2.66 -3.16 -14.13
CA VAL A 134 -3.13 -3.74 -15.40
C VAL A 134 -2.66 -5.18 -15.55
N ASP A 135 -1.40 -5.46 -15.24
CA ASP A 135 -0.83 -6.81 -15.31
C ASP A 135 -1.50 -7.77 -14.34
N LEU A 136 -1.69 -7.36 -13.09
CA LEU A 136 -2.42 -8.17 -12.10
C LEU A 136 -3.89 -8.34 -12.48
N GLY A 137 -4.49 -7.31 -13.09
CA GLY A 137 -5.86 -7.31 -13.60
C GLY A 137 -6.14 -8.43 -14.60
N LYS A 138 -5.15 -8.82 -15.42
CA LYS A 138 -5.27 -9.95 -16.37
C LYS A 138 -5.69 -11.26 -15.72
N GLN A 139 -5.37 -11.43 -14.43
CA GLN A 139 -5.71 -12.64 -13.65
C GLN A 139 -6.75 -12.35 -12.55
N ASN A 140 -7.02 -11.08 -12.27
CA ASN A 140 -7.90 -10.65 -11.20
C ASN A 140 -8.87 -9.55 -11.68
N PRO A 141 -10.12 -9.91 -12.06
CA PRO A 141 -11.08 -8.97 -12.65
C PRO A 141 -11.48 -7.82 -11.70
N LYS A 142 -11.31 -7.98 -10.38
CA LYS A 142 -11.58 -6.88 -9.43
C LYS A 142 -10.45 -5.85 -9.41
N ILE A 143 -9.22 -6.29 -9.67
CA ILE A 143 -8.08 -5.38 -9.86
C ILE A 143 -8.13 -4.73 -11.23
N GLU A 144 -8.58 -5.43 -12.27
CA GLU A 144 -8.84 -4.81 -13.59
C GLU A 144 -9.84 -3.66 -13.49
N GLU A 145 -10.98 -3.90 -12.80
CA GLU A 145 -11.99 -2.86 -12.51
C GLU A 145 -11.37 -1.69 -11.75
N TYR A 146 -10.54 -1.96 -10.74
CA TYR A 146 -9.85 -0.93 -9.98
C TYR A 146 -8.87 -0.11 -10.83
N ALA A 147 -8.05 -0.77 -11.65
CA ALA A 147 -7.09 -0.12 -12.55
C ALA A 147 -7.81 0.81 -13.54
N HIS A 148 -8.92 0.35 -14.11
CA HIS A 148 -9.76 1.17 -14.98
C HIS A 148 -10.20 2.46 -14.28
N TRP A 149 -10.70 2.36 -13.04
CA TRP A 149 -11.15 3.53 -12.29
C TRP A 149 -10.01 4.50 -11.94
N VAL A 150 -8.87 3.99 -11.46
CA VAL A 150 -7.70 4.82 -11.15
C VAL A 150 -7.28 5.65 -12.37
N ASN A 151 -7.26 5.04 -13.56
CA ASN A 151 -6.94 5.74 -14.80
C ASN A 151 -8.05 6.71 -15.25
N ALA A 152 -9.32 6.31 -15.15
CA ALA A 152 -10.44 7.12 -15.60
C ALA A 152 -10.66 8.38 -14.74
N SER A 153 -10.42 8.30 -13.43
CA SER A 153 -10.50 9.47 -12.53
C SER A 153 -9.18 10.25 -12.43
N GLY A 154 -8.04 9.62 -12.74
CA GLY A 154 -6.73 10.17 -12.40
C GLY A 154 -6.47 10.24 -10.89
N ASP A 155 -7.27 9.53 -10.09
CA ASP A 155 -7.25 9.63 -8.64
C ASP A 155 -7.74 8.35 -7.93
N PHE A 156 -7.41 8.22 -6.65
CA PHE A 156 -7.84 7.10 -5.81
C PHE A 156 -9.22 7.37 -5.21
N ASN A 157 -10.23 6.61 -5.64
CA ASN A 157 -11.61 6.81 -5.20
C ASN A 157 -12.00 5.84 -4.06
N PRO A 158 -12.49 6.33 -2.90
CA PRO A 158 -12.90 5.50 -1.77
C PRO A 158 -13.90 4.39 -2.10
N LEU A 159 -14.78 4.61 -3.07
CA LEU A 159 -15.82 3.66 -3.46
C LEU A 159 -15.26 2.39 -4.11
N GLN A 160 -13.99 2.39 -4.53
CA GLN A 160 -13.39 1.24 -5.21
C GLN A 160 -12.89 0.16 -4.26
N MET A 161 -12.51 0.52 -3.03
CA MET A 161 -12.02 -0.40 -2.00
C MET A 161 -12.84 -0.28 -0.70
N LEU A 162 -14.16 -0.24 -0.84
CA LEU A 162 -15.07 -0.38 0.31
C LEU A 162 -14.89 -1.76 0.94
N ASP A 163 -15.00 -1.85 2.27
CA ASP A 163 -14.88 -3.13 2.95
C ASP A 163 -15.95 -4.12 2.47
N SER A 164 -17.17 -3.63 2.23
CA SER A 164 -18.24 -4.46 1.68
C SER A 164 -17.87 -5.09 0.32
N LYS A 165 -17.06 -4.43 -0.52
CA LYS A 165 -16.54 -5.01 -1.77
C LYS A 165 -15.46 -6.04 -1.48
N ILE A 166 -14.52 -5.74 -0.59
CA ILE A 166 -13.40 -6.62 -0.22
C ILE A 166 -13.93 -7.91 0.44
N SER A 167 -14.76 -7.76 1.47
CA SER A 167 -15.36 -8.84 2.26
C SER A 167 -16.29 -9.75 1.45
N LYS A 168 -17.00 -9.23 0.43
CA LYS A 168 -17.83 -10.05 -0.47
C LYS A 168 -17.05 -10.74 -1.59
N ASN A 169 -15.85 -10.26 -1.91
CA ASN A 169 -15.03 -10.76 -3.03
C ASN A 169 -13.71 -11.38 -2.55
N LYS A 170 -13.72 -12.16 -1.46
CA LYS A 170 -12.52 -12.75 -0.82
C LYS A 170 -11.63 -13.57 -1.76
N LYS A 171 -12.20 -14.16 -2.84
CA LYS A 171 -11.44 -14.86 -3.88
C LYS A 171 -10.47 -13.93 -4.61
N TYR A 172 -10.88 -12.67 -4.81
CA TYR A 172 -10.14 -11.65 -5.55
C TYR A 172 -9.37 -10.70 -4.63
N PHE A 173 -9.79 -10.59 -3.36
CA PHE A 173 -9.11 -9.82 -2.32
C PHE A 173 -8.66 -10.74 -1.18
N ASP A 174 -7.73 -11.66 -1.47
CA ASP A 174 -7.11 -12.44 -0.40
C ASP A 174 -6.20 -11.53 0.42
N LEU A 175 -6.59 -11.26 1.67
CA LEU A 175 -5.80 -10.42 2.57
C LEU A 175 -4.46 -11.04 2.98
N ASN A 176 -4.21 -12.31 2.65
CA ASN A 176 -2.89 -12.92 2.77
C ASN A 176 -2.00 -12.68 1.55
N ASP A 177 -2.57 -12.29 0.41
CA ASP A 177 -1.85 -11.99 -0.82
C ASP A 177 -1.12 -10.64 -0.70
N ARG A 178 0.19 -10.67 -0.91
CA ARG A 178 1.05 -9.48 -0.82
C ARG A 178 0.72 -8.43 -1.88
N ASN A 179 0.26 -8.85 -3.05
CA ASN A 179 -0.17 -7.95 -4.11
C ASN A 179 -1.41 -7.16 -3.67
N ILE A 180 -2.38 -7.84 -3.05
CA ILE A 180 -3.58 -7.22 -2.49
C ILE A 180 -3.23 -6.31 -1.31
N GLN A 181 -2.34 -6.74 -0.42
CA GLN A 181 -1.87 -5.91 0.71
C GLN A 181 -1.24 -4.60 0.23
N LEU A 182 -0.38 -4.65 -0.80
CA LEU A 182 0.24 -3.46 -1.37
C LEU A 182 -0.80 -2.52 -2.00
N ILE A 183 -1.77 -3.07 -2.74
CA ILE A 183 -2.83 -2.29 -3.38
C ILE A 183 -3.66 -1.55 -2.33
N LEU A 184 -4.07 -2.24 -1.26
CA LEU A 184 -4.79 -1.62 -0.15
C LEU A 184 -3.93 -0.55 0.54
N ALA A 185 -2.63 -0.82 0.75
CA ALA A 185 -1.72 0.16 1.35
C ALA A 185 -1.64 1.45 0.53
N ILE A 186 -1.35 1.36 -0.77
CA ILE A 186 -1.28 2.53 -1.66
C ILE A 186 -2.63 3.25 -1.70
N HIS A 187 -3.73 2.50 -1.82
CA HIS A 187 -5.06 3.09 -1.86
C HIS A 187 -5.37 3.92 -0.60
N TYR A 188 -5.28 3.33 0.59
CA TYR A 188 -5.68 4.01 1.82
C TYR A 188 -4.70 5.11 2.24
N LEU A 189 -3.40 4.96 1.94
CA LEU A 189 -2.45 6.06 2.13
C LEU A 189 -2.82 7.24 1.22
N SER A 190 -3.19 6.99 -0.03
CA SER A 190 -3.63 8.06 -0.95
C SER A 190 -4.88 8.77 -0.41
N LEU A 191 -5.87 8.03 0.09
CA LEU A 191 -7.06 8.62 0.70
C LEU A 191 -6.76 9.43 1.97
N ASN A 192 -5.81 8.99 2.81
CA ASN A 192 -5.39 9.77 3.96
C ASN A 192 -4.71 11.08 3.54
N ASP A 193 -3.86 11.03 2.52
CA ASP A 193 -3.21 12.22 1.98
C ASP A 193 -4.25 13.23 1.45
N GLN A 194 -5.18 12.77 0.61
CA GLN A 194 -6.29 13.60 0.10
C GLN A 194 -7.11 14.23 1.23
N ALA A 195 -7.35 13.50 2.32
CA ALA A 195 -8.13 13.99 3.45
C ALA A 195 -7.38 15.01 4.33
N LYS A 196 -6.04 14.93 4.41
CA LYS A 196 -5.24 15.68 5.39
C LYS A 196 -4.37 16.78 4.76
N ARG A 197 -3.94 16.64 3.51
CA ARG A 197 -3.11 17.63 2.83
C ARG A 197 -3.91 18.89 2.54
N ASN A 198 -3.41 20.02 3.02
CA ASN A 198 -4.02 21.33 2.82
C ASN A 198 -3.00 22.41 2.40
N GLU A 199 -1.80 21.96 2.01
CA GLU A 199 -0.71 22.79 1.51
C GLU A 199 -1.17 23.58 0.29
N LYS A 200 -0.74 24.83 0.19
CA LYS A 200 -1.05 25.68 -0.97
C LYS A 200 -0.38 25.09 -2.21
N TRP A 201 -1.08 25.12 -3.35
CA TRP A 201 -0.43 24.84 -4.63
C TRP A 201 0.61 25.93 -4.95
N ILE A 202 1.85 25.53 -5.18
CA ILE A 202 2.93 26.41 -5.64
C ILE A 202 3.39 25.82 -6.97
N THR A 203 3.33 26.62 -8.04
CA THR A 203 3.96 26.28 -9.31
C THR A 203 5.46 26.20 -9.11
N GLU A 204 6.02 25.00 -9.28
CA GLU A 204 7.46 24.74 -9.35
C GLU A 204 8.03 25.24 -10.69
#